data_AF-A0A6P0N2T4-F1
#
_entry.id   AF-A0A6P0N2T4-F1
#
_cell.length_a   1.000
_cell.length_b   1.000
_cell.length_c   1.000
_cell.angle_alpha   90.00
_cell.angle_beta   90.00
_cell.angle_gamma   90.00
#
_symmetry.space_group_name_H-M   'P 1'
#
loop_
_entity.id
_entity.type
_entity.pdbx_description
1 polymer ?
#
loop_
_entity_poly.entity_id
_entity_poly.type
_entity_poly.pdbx_seq_one_letter_code
_entity_poly.pdbx_strand_id
1 'polypeptide(L)'
;MPNKKNQELNEWIKNNPDSRELKRALAVKFAIEGWDYQSISEALNVSKSFISKWKKKFITVGIEGLKLSYKGGKGYLNKKQKEEVINWLQKQSDWSLYELKFYLFEQYNVIFKSPSSYYYLMTKAKHNWQKTKKNNPVQEPDLLDNLLNYLYHNHEF
;
A
#
# COMPACT_ATOMS: atom_id res chain seq x y z
N MET A 1 19.98 21.03 -22.73
CA MET A 1 18.51 20.99 -22.95
C MET A 1 17.73 21.06 -21.63
N PRO A 2 17.67 22.22 -20.94
CA PRO A 2 16.90 22.37 -19.69
C PRO A 2 15.39 22.62 -19.90
N ASN A 3 14.97 23.01 -21.12
CA ASN A 3 13.65 23.62 -21.34
C ASN A 3 12.48 22.60 -21.32
N LYS A 4 12.66 21.43 -21.94
CA LYS A 4 11.57 20.43 -22.08
C LYS A 4 11.11 19.82 -20.75
N LYS A 5 12.04 19.41 -19.90
CA LYS A 5 11.70 18.84 -18.57
C LYS A 5 11.00 19.86 -17.67
N ASN A 6 11.38 21.14 -17.77
CA ASN A 6 10.75 22.22 -16.99
C ASN A 6 9.32 22.50 -17.49
N GLN A 7 9.09 22.44 -18.79
CA GLN A 7 7.74 22.52 -19.37
C GLN A 7 6.86 21.36 -18.89
N GLU A 8 7.34 20.11 -18.96
CA GLU A 8 6.63 18.92 -18.47
C GLU A 8 6.31 19.02 -16.97
N LEU A 9 7.22 19.59 -16.16
CA LEU A 9 6.98 19.84 -14.73
C LEU A 9 5.88 20.87 -14.49
N ASN A 10 5.87 21.95 -15.25
CA ASN A 10 4.85 22.99 -15.15
C ASN A 10 3.48 22.46 -15.57
N GLU A 11 3.40 21.68 -16.64
CA GLU A 11 2.17 21.02 -17.08
C GLU A 11 1.68 20.01 -16.03
N TRP A 12 2.59 19.22 -15.47
CA TRP A 12 2.26 18.26 -14.41
C TRP A 12 1.67 18.95 -13.19
N ILE A 13 2.26 20.06 -12.73
CA ILE A 13 1.74 20.86 -11.62
C ILE A 13 0.34 21.41 -11.96
N LYS A 14 0.15 21.93 -13.18
CA LYS A 14 -1.12 22.49 -13.64
C LYS A 14 -2.25 21.45 -13.66
N ASN A 15 -1.92 20.19 -13.94
CA ASN A 15 -2.88 19.08 -13.91
C ASN A 15 -3.33 18.67 -12.50
N ASN A 16 -2.81 19.31 -11.45
CA ASN A 16 -3.20 19.12 -10.06
C ASN A 16 -3.22 17.63 -9.62
N PRO A 17 -2.05 16.96 -9.61
CA PRO A 17 -1.93 15.55 -9.29
C PRO A 17 -2.17 15.28 -7.80
N ASP A 18 -1.98 14.04 -7.35
CA ASP A 18 -2.06 13.68 -5.92
C ASP A 18 -1.28 14.68 -5.06
N SER A 19 -1.83 15.07 -3.92
CA SER A 19 -1.28 16.13 -3.07
C SER A 19 0.19 15.90 -2.68
N ARG A 20 0.63 14.64 -2.58
CA ARG A 20 2.03 14.27 -2.32
C ARG A 20 2.89 14.50 -3.55
N GLU A 21 2.41 14.10 -4.72
CA GLU A 21 3.10 14.31 -6.00
C GLU A 21 3.21 15.79 -6.34
N LEU A 22 2.14 16.56 -6.11
CA LEU A 22 2.10 18.01 -6.26
C LEU A 22 3.13 18.69 -5.34
N LYS A 23 3.16 18.32 -4.06
CA LYS A 23 4.14 18.86 -3.10
C LYS A 23 5.59 18.57 -3.51
N ARG A 24 5.86 17.38 -4.04
CA ARG A 24 7.19 17.03 -4.60
C ARG A 24 7.52 17.89 -5.81
N ALA A 25 6.57 18.05 -6.73
CA ALA A 25 6.75 18.83 -7.94
C ALA A 25 7.02 20.32 -7.65
N LEU A 26 6.29 20.92 -6.70
CA LEU A 26 6.51 22.30 -6.25
C LEU A 26 7.90 22.49 -5.62
N ALA A 27 8.33 21.55 -4.76
CA ALA A 27 9.66 21.61 -4.16
C ALA A 27 10.77 21.57 -5.22
N VAL A 28 10.59 20.75 -6.26
CA VAL A 28 11.53 20.69 -7.40
C VAL A 28 11.51 21.96 -8.22
N LYS A 29 10.31 22.49 -8.52
CA LYS A 29 10.13 23.72 -9.30
C LYS A 29 10.90 24.88 -8.66
N PHE A 30 10.64 25.17 -7.39
CA PHE A 30 11.32 26.26 -6.68
C PHE A 30 12.84 26.07 -6.63
N ALA A 31 13.30 24.84 -6.42
CA ALA A 31 14.73 24.54 -6.39
C ALA A 31 15.42 24.61 -7.78
N ILE A 32 14.67 24.55 -8.88
CA ILE A 32 15.16 24.80 -10.25
C ILE A 32 15.11 26.29 -10.57
N GLU A 33 14.12 27.00 -10.06
CA GLU A 33 13.96 28.47 -10.16
C GLU A 33 14.96 29.24 -9.29
N GLY A 34 15.82 28.54 -8.54
CA GLY A 34 16.93 29.14 -7.80
C GLY A 34 16.62 29.53 -6.36
N TRP A 35 15.47 29.14 -5.82
CA TRP A 35 15.16 29.36 -4.41
C TRP A 35 16.11 28.54 -3.53
N ASP A 36 16.51 29.13 -2.40
CA ASP A 36 17.30 28.42 -1.41
C ASP A 36 16.44 27.41 -0.64
N TYR A 37 17.08 26.38 -0.09
CA TYR A 37 16.36 25.28 0.55
C TYR A 37 15.67 25.68 1.86
N GLN A 38 16.08 26.76 2.52
CA GLN A 38 15.41 27.25 3.73
C GLN A 38 14.06 27.85 3.34
N SER A 39 14.03 28.76 2.36
CA SER A 39 12.80 29.39 1.87
C SER A 39 11.78 28.35 1.37
N ILE A 40 12.23 27.34 0.63
CA ILE A 40 11.36 26.25 0.15
C ILE A 40 10.83 25.39 1.31
N SER A 41 11.69 25.08 2.29
CA SER A 41 11.36 24.28 3.46
C SER A 41 10.23 24.93 4.26
N GLU A 42 10.33 26.24 4.48
CA GLU A 42 9.33 27.04 5.18
C GLU A 42 8.03 27.15 4.38
N ALA A 43 8.12 27.49 3.09
CA ALA A 43 6.94 27.68 2.23
C ALA A 43 6.10 26.40 2.05
N LEU A 44 6.72 25.23 1.99
CA LEU A 44 6.04 23.95 1.76
C LEU A 44 5.87 23.08 3.02
N ASN A 45 6.41 23.54 4.15
CA ASN A 45 6.51 22.79 5.41
C ASN A 45 7.08 21.37 5.20
N VAL A 46 8.28 21.29 4.63
CA VAL A 46 9.02 20.04 4.35
C VAL A 46 10.48 20.18 4.74
N SER A 47 11.18 19.07 4.97
CA SER A 47 12.62 19.13 5.27
C SER A 47 13.49 19.48 4.05
N LYS A 48 14.68 20.02 4.28
CA LYS A 48 15.71 20.20 3.24
C LYS A 48 16.09 18.89 2.53
N SER A 49 16.09 17.78 3.28
CA SER A 49 16.35 16.44 2.74
C SER A 49 15.25 15.96 1.79
N PHE A 50 13.99 16.33 2.03
CA PHE A 50 12.88 16.09 1.11
C PHE A 50 13.13 16.79 -0.23
N ILE A 51 13.48 18.08 -0.21
CA ILE A 51 13.77 18.88 -1.42
C ILE A 51 14.91 18.24 -2.22
N SER A 52 16.03 17.96 -1.54
CA SER A 52 17.21 17.34 -2.16
C SER A 52 16.88 16.00 -2.84
N LYS A 53 16.14 15.14 -2.13
CA LYS A 53 15.72 13.83 -2.63
C LYS A 53 14.91 13.95 -3.92
N TRP A 54 13.86 14.77 -3.93
CA TRP A 54 12.97 14.87 -5.07
C TRP A 54 13.59 15.63 -6.24
N LYS A 55 14.44 16.64 -5.99
CA LYS A 55 15.24 17.29 -7.03
C LYS A 55 16.15 16.26 -7.71
N LYS A 56 16.90 15.47 -6.94
CA LYS A 56 17.76 14.40 -7.48
C LYS A 56 16.94 13.40 -8.30
N LYS A 57 15.80 12.96 -7.77
CA LYS A 57 14.93 11.98 -8.44
C LYS A 57 14.37 12.52 -9.77
N PHE A 58 13.93 13.77 -9.80
CA PHE A 58 13.46 14.44 -11.01
C PHE A 58 14.56 14.62 -12.07
N ILE A 59 15.76 15.05 -11.66
CA ILE A 59 16.90 15.19 -12.59
C ILE A 59 17.20 13.83 -13.25
N THR A 60 17.16 12.75 -12.46
CA THR A 60 17.49 11.39 -12.91
C THR A 60 16.44 10.80 -13.84
N VAL A 61 15.14 10.85 -13.48
CA VAL A 61 14.07 10.09 -14.19
C VAL A 61 12.86 10.94 -14.60
N GLY A 62 12.90 12.27 -14.45
CA GLY A 62 11.82 13.16 -14.84
C GLY A 62 10.57 13.03 -13.94
N ILE A 63 9.39 13.27 -14.52
CA ILE A 63 8.10 13.25 -13.80
C ILE A 63 7.79 11.90 -13.18
N GLU A 64 8.19 10.79 -13.81
CA GLU A 64 8.06 9.45 -13.22
C GLU A 64 8.75 9.33 -11.86
N GLY A 65 9.81 10.11 -11.65
CA GLY A 65 10.49 10.21 -10.37
C GLY A 65 9.68 10.87 -9.26
N LEU A 66 8.68 11.67 -9.61
CA LEU A 66 7.84 12.40 -8.66
C LEU A 66 6.55 11.65 -8.33
N LYS A 67 6.12 10.79 -9.24
CA LYS A 67 4.96 9.93 -9.07
C LYS A 67 5.13 9.00 -7.88
N LEU A 68 4.02 8.65 -7.25
CA LEU A 68 3.95 7.59 -6.26
C LEU A 68 4.24 6.28 -6.99
N SER A 69 5.38 5.67 -6.67
CA SER A 69 5.70 4.30 -7.08
C SER A 69 4.68 3.29 -6.53
N TYR A 70 4.01 3.65 -5.44
CA TYR A 70 3.01 2.84 -4.77
C TYR A 70 1.68 3.60 -4.73
N LYS A 71 0.71 3.19 -5.56
CA LYS A 71 -0.63 3.81 -5.64
C LYS A 71 -1.51 3.52 -4.41
N GLY A 72 -0.98 2.81 -3.41
CA GLY A 72 -1.78 2.17 -2.38
C GLY A 72 -2.44 0.92 -2.94
N GLY A 73 -2.34 -0.19 -2.21
CA GLY A 73 -3.21 -1.32 -2.50
C GLY A 73 -4.68 -0.93 -2.22
N LYS A 74 -5.61 -1.44 -3.03
CA LYS A 74 -7.05 -1.38 -2.72
C LYS A 74 -7.25 -1.95 -1.31
N GLY A 75 -7.93 -1.20 -0.45
CA GLY A 75 -8.16 -1.64 0.93
C GLY A 75 -9.24 -2.72 1.06
N TYR A 76 -9.96 -3.05 -0.02
CA TYR A 76 -11.02 -4.04 0.01
C TYR A 76 -11.02 -4.93 -1.23
N LEU A 77 -11.22 -6.23 -1.01
CA LEU A 77 -11.63 -7.18 -2.03
C LEU A 77 -13.15 -7.09 -2.22
N ASN A 78 -13.64 -7.18 -3.45
CA ASN A 78 -15.05 -7.42 -3.71
C ASN A 78 -15.46 -8.86 -3.34
N LYS A 79 -16.77 -9.17 -3.36
CA LYS A 79 -17.28 -10.50 -2.94
C LYS A 79 -16.65 -11.65 -3.74
N LYS A 80 -16.58 -11.51 -5.07
CA LYS A 80 -15.97 -12.52 -5.96
C LYS A 80 -14.49 -12.73 -5.67
N GLN A 81 -13.74 -11.64 -5.52
CA GLN A 81 -12.32 -11.69 -5.19
C GLN A 81 -12.06 -12.32 -3.82
N LYS A 82 -12.92 -12.07 -2.82
CA LYS A 82 -12.83 -12.74 -1.51
C LYS A 82 -13.01 -14.25 -1.65
N GLU A 83 -13.99 -14.69 -2.43
CA GLU A 83 -14.23 -16.12 -2.67
C GLU A 83 -13.06 -16.78 -3.42
N GLU A 84 -12.51 -16.10 -4.44
CA GLU A 84 -11.31 -16.57 -5.15
C GLU A 84 -10.10 -16.73 -4.22
N VAL A 85 -9.84 -15.75 -3.35
CA VAL A 85 -8.75 -15.81 -2.37
C VAL A 85 -8.96 -16.96 -1.37
N ILE A 86 -10.18 -17.16 -0.89
CA ILE A 86 -10.51 -18.26 0.03
C ILE A 86 -10.29 -19.62 -0.67
N ASN A 87 -10.77 -19.77 -1.91
CA ASN A 87 -10.58 -21.00 -2.68
C ASN A 87 -9.10 -21.27 -2.96
N TRP A 88 -8.31 -20.23 -3.25
CA TRP A 88 -6.87 -20.34 -3.44
C TRP A 88 -6.15 -20.78 -2.16
N LEU A 89 -6.52 -20.22 -0.99
CA LEU A 89 -5.98 -20.64 0.31
C LEU A 89 -6.30 -22.11 0.63
N GLN A 90 -7.48 -22.60 0.23
CA GLN A 90 -7.90 -23.99 0.49
C GLN A 90 -7.20 -25.04 -0.38
N LYS A 91 -6.64 -24.64 -1.52
CA LYS A 91 -5.92 -25.55 -2.43
C LYS A 91 -4.47 -25.80 -2.00
N GLN A 92 -3.99 -25.05 -1.03
CA GLN A 92 -2.63 -25.15 -0.52
C GLN A 92 -2.60 -26.01 0.75
N SER A 93 -1.54 -26.81 0.90
CA SER A 93 -1.33 -27.67 2.08
C SER A 93 -0.87 -26.89 3.31
N ASP A 94 -0.19 -25.76 3.10
CA ASP A 94 0.23 -24.81 4.13
C ASP A 94 0.28 -23.39 3.55
N TRP A 95 0.24 -22.37 4.41
CA TRP A 95 0.40 -20.97 4.01
C TRP A 95 0.92 -20.10 5.14
N SER A 96 1.68 -19.08 4.76
CA SER A 96 2.14 -18.01 5.63
C SER A 96 1.34 -16.72 5.40
N LEU A 97 1.33 -15.84 6.40
CA LEU A 97 0.79 -14.49 6.26
C LEU A 97 1.49 -13.70 5.14
N TYR A 98 2.78 -13.99 4.93
CA TYR A 98 3.57 -13.37 3.86
C TYR A 98 3.06 -13.76 2.47
N GLU A 99 2.82 -15.06 2.24
CA GLU A 99 2.30 -15.55 0.96
C GLU A 99 0.90 -15.00 0.65
N LEU A 100 0.03 -14.90 1.66
CA LEU A 100 -1.28 -14.27 1.47
C LEU A 100 -1.14 -12.78 1.12
N LYS A 101 -0.27 -12.03 1.82
CA LYS A 101 -0.01 -10.62 1.50
C LYS A 101 0.51 -10.45 0.08
N PHE A 102 1.45 -11.31 -0.32
CA PHE A 102 2.04 -11.29 -1.66
C PHE A 102 0.99 -11.62 -2.72
N TYR A 103 0.20 -12.67 -2.54
CA TYR A 103 -0.87 -13.05 -3.47
C TYR A 103 -1.92 -11.95 -3.64
N LEU A 104 -2.36 -11.32 -2.54
CA LEU A 104 -3.31 -10.21 -2.58
C LEU A 104 -2.77 -8.99 -3.31
N PHE A 105 -1.48 -8.70 -3.14
CA PHE A 105 -0.82 -7.62 -3.85
C PHE A 105 -0.67 -7.93 -5.35
N GLU A 106 -0.15 -9.10 -5.71
CA GLU A 106 0.10 -9.44 -7.11
C GLU A 106 -1.20 -9.58 -7.91
N GLN A 107 -2.21 -10.26 -7.37
CA GLN A 107 -3.44 -10.58 -8.12
C GLN A 107 -4.46 -9.46 -8.12
N TYR A 108 -4.52 -8.67 -7.04
CA TYR A 108 -5.60 -7.69 -6.85
C TYR A 108 -5.09 -6.29 -6.52
N ASN A 109 -3.77 -6.12 -6.37
CA ASN A 109 -3.15 -4.91 -5.83
C ASN A 109 -3.86 -4.50 -4.54
N VAL A 110 -4.09 -5.45 -3.63
CA VAL A 110 -4.78 -5.25 -2.35
C VAL A 110 -3.78 -5.34 -1.21
N ILE A 111 -3.77 -4.31 -0.36
CA ILE A 111 -3.01 -4.29 0.89
C ILE A 111 -3.95 -3.75 1.96
N PHE A 112 -4.39 -4.64 2.87
CA PHE A 112 -5.19 -4.24 4.02
C PHE A 112 -4.34 -3.44 5.00
N LYS A 113 -4.95 -2.39 5.57
CA LYS A 113 -4.36 -1.60 6.65
C LYS A 113 -4.29 -2.38 7.97
N SER A 114 -5.29 -3.24 8.22
CA SER A 114 -5.40 -4.02 9.46
C SER A 114 -4.93 -5.46 9.25
N PRO A 115 -4.07 -6.00 10.14
CA PRO A 115 -3.75 -7.42 10.19
C PRO A 115 -4.99 -8.33 10.25
N SER A 116 -6.04 -7.90 10.96
CA SER A 116 -7.28 -8.67 11.14
C SER A 116 -7.98 -9.00 9.83
N SER A 117 -7.85 -8.17 8.79
CA SER A 117 -8.42 -8.46 7.47
C SER A 117 -7.74 -9.65 6.77
N TYR A 118 -6.43 -9.84 6.99
CA TYR A 118 -5.73 -11.02 6.47
C TYR A 118 -6.13 -12.28 7.26
N TYR A 119 -6.15 -12.19 8.59
CA TYR A 119 -6.56 -13.30 9.45
C TYR A 119 -8.00 -13.73 9.20
N TYR A 120 -8.91 -12.80 8.91
CA TYR A 120 -10.27 -13.14 8.50
C TYR A 120 -10.31 -14.09 7.29
N LEU A 121 -9.52 -13.80 6.25
CA LEU A 121 -9.46 -14.64 5.04
C LEU A 121 -8.86 -16.02 5.33
N MET A 122 -7.79 -16.05 6.12
CA MET A 122 -7.10 -17.25 6.59
C MET A 122 -8.03 -18.15 7.41
N THR A 123 -8.70 -17.60 8.41
CA THR A 123 -9.69 -18.28 9.25
C THR A 123 -10.84 -18.81 8.41
N LYS A 124 -11.38 -18.01 7.49
CA LYS A 124 -12.50 -18.42 6.65
C LYS A 124 -12.13 -19.56 5.71
N ALA A 125 -10.90 -19.58 5.20
CA ALA A 125 -10.35 -20.71 4.44
C ALA A 125 -10.20 -21.96 5.31
N LYS A 126 -9.66 -21.85 6.54
CA LYS A 126 -9.56 -22.98 7.49
C LYS A 126 -10.93 -23.56 7.84
N HIS A 127 -11.93 -22.73 8.16
CA HIS A 127 -13.26 -23.21 8.48
C HIS A 127 -13.97 -23.85 7.29
N ASN A 128 -13.80 -23.31 6.09
CA ASN A 128 -14.37 -23.94 4.90
C ASN A 128 -13.69 -25.29 4.62
N TRP A 129 -12.38 -25.43 4.90
CA TRP A 129 -11.67 -26.72 4.84
C TRP A 129 -12.10 -27.71 5.95
N GLN A 130 -12.40 -27.21 7.15
CA GLN A 130 -12.98 -28.04 8.23
C GLN A 130 -14.41 -28.47 7.91
N LYS A 131 -15.21 -27.65 7.23
CA LYS A 131 -16.56 -28.01 6.77
C LYS A 131 -16.53 -29.07 5.66
N THR A 132 -15.59 -29.01 4.72
CA THR A 132 -15.38 -30.09 3.76
C THR A 132 -14.86 -31.36 4.43
N LYS A 133 -14.08 -31.22 5.52
CA LYS A 133 -13.73 -32.35 6.39
C LYS A 133 -14.90 -32.86 7.23
N LYS A 134 -15.89 -32.06 7.65
CA LYS A 134 -17.00 -32.43 8.57
C LYS A 134 -17.96 -33.52 8.05
N ASN A 135 -17.74 -34.00 6.82
CA ASN A 135 -18.17 -35.36 6.42
C ASN A 135 -17.31 -36.47 7.09
N ASN A 136 -16.39 -36.10 8.00
CA ASN A 136 -15.51 -36.86 8.88
C ASN A 136 -15.25 -36.01 10.18
N PRO A 137 -15.48 -36.53 11.39
CA PRO A 137 -15.72 -35.67 12.55
C PRO A 137 -14.45 -35.41 13.38
N VAL A 138 -14.04 -34.16 13.57
CA VAL A 138 -13.46 -33.65 14.84
C VAL A 138 -13.78 -32.14 14.95
N GLN A 139 -14.33 -31.73 16.08
CA GLN A 139 -14.68 -30.34 16.43
C GLN A 139 -13.47 -29.60 16.98
N GLU A 140 -13.34 -28.29 16.72
CA GLU A 140 -12.73 -27.36 17.68
C GLU A 140 -13.12 -25.90 17.36
N PRO A 141 -14.15 -25.35 18.03
CA PRO A 141 -14.58 -23.95 17.90
C PRO A 141 -13.72 -22.96 18.73
N ASP A 142 -13.00 -23.42 19.75
CA ASP A 142 -12.44 -22.54 20.80
C ASP A 142 -11.18 -21.77 20.40
N LEU A 143 -10.46 -22.19 19.35
CA LEU A 143 -9.21 -21.52 18.95
C LEU A 143 -9.45 -20.17 18.26
N LEU A 144 -10.57 -20.00 17.56
CA LEU A 144 -10.85 -18.76 16.84
C LEU A 144 -11.20 -17.63 17.82
N ASP A 145 -12.07 -17.91 18.78
CA ASP A 145 -12.50 -16.91 19.75
C ASP A 145 -11.33 -16.47 20.64
N ASN A 146 -10.44 -17.41 21.00
CA ASN A 146 -9.21 -17.10 21.71
C ASN A 146 -8.23 -16.25 20.88
N LEU A 147 -8.05 -16.55 19.59
CA LEU A 147 -7.17 -15.77 18.71
C LEU A 147 -7.72 -14.35 18.48
N LEU A 148 -9.03 -14.22 18.29
CA LEU A 148 -9.69 -12.92 18.14
C LEU A 148 -9.57 -12.10 19.43
N ASN A 149 -9.86 -12.70 20.59
CA ASN A 149 -9.67 -12.02 21.88
C ASN A 149 -8.23 -11.56 22.09
N TYR A 150 -7.23 -12.39 21.77
CA TYR A 150 -5.82 -12.02 21.90
C TYR A 150 -5.46 -10.81 21.01
N LEU A 151 -5.98 -10.75 19.78
CA LEU A 151 -5.65 -9.69 18.83
C LEU A 151 -6.40 -8.38 19.09
N TYR A 152 -7.62 -8.44 19.63
CA TYR A 152 -8.41 -7.23 19.95
C TYR A 152 -8.01 -6.57 21.28
N HIS A 153 -7.34 -7.30 22.18
CA HIS A 153 -6.97 -6.78 23.50
C HIS A 153 -5.48 -6.47 23.71
N ASN A 154 -4.56 -6.92 22.84
CA ASN A 154 -3.11 -6.78 23.06
C ASN A 154 -2.36 -5.85 22.07
N HIS A 155 -3.04 -4.94 21.38
CA HIS A 155 -2.37 -3.93 20.55
C HIS A 155 -2.84 -2.50 20.85
N GLU A 156 -2.54 -2.03 22.06
CA GLU A 156 -2.14 -0.63 22.26
C GLU A 156 -0.62 -0.63 22.47
N PHE A 157 0.15 -0.24 21.44
CA PHE A 157 1.42 0.48 21.52
C PHE A 157 1.80 0.98 20.12
#